data_AF-A0A965BTF5-F1
#
_entry.id   AF-A0A965BTF5-F1
#
_cell.length_a   1.000
_cell.length_b   1.000
_cell.length_c   1.000
_cell.angle_alpha   90.00
_cell.angle_beta   90.00
_cell.angle_gamma   90.00
#
_symmetry.space_group_name_H-M   'P 1'
#
loop_
_entity.id
_entity.type
_entity.pdbx_description
1 polymer ?
#
loop_
_entity_poly.entity_id
_entity_poly.type
_entity_poly.pdbx_seq_one_letter_code
_entity_poly.pdbx_strand_id
1 'polypeptide(L)'
;QVVARRSYVKLSPQGDPALRLQRLALDTAALRHALGKYAEDPSLLRHAQSDFQEKLLAALGEPESRNGLLGGALAAPLLVDMLAALLPEVSENNVDAGEAATSTALYATLALHEAISLENLAARRAFLKRDAWGIAITGLSAAALTLLNLQALPADFLLLEWCEELTERTSAKLFARLDPSRLILDACDGDAAISFGLGLGIQHYGGPWVEDLVAARRMNLCPEAQGCTRAECLNRGLAAAASGRMGCHMPHLLEAVLPKASA
;
A
#
# COMPACT_ATOMS: atom_id res chain seq x y z
N GLN A 1 -1.13 -18.28 2.37
CA GLN A 1 -1.71 -16.95 2.68
C GLN A 1 -1.65 -16.13 1.40
N VAL A 2 -2.76 -15.59 0.91
CA VAL A 2 -2.82 -14.92 -0.41
C VAL A 2 -2.78 -13.39 -0.35
N VAL A 3 -2.86 -12.80 0.84
CA VAL A 3 -2.72 -11.34 1.06
C VAL A 3 -1.60 -11.09 2.04
N ALA A 4 -0.73 -10.12 1.76
CA ALA A 4 0.31 -9.66 2.66
C ALA A 4 0.03 -8.22 3.10
N ARG A 5 0.33 -7.93 4.36
CA ARG A 5 0.41 -6.56 4.88
C ARG A 5 1.75 -5.97 4.48
N ARG A 6 1.75 -4.77 3.94
CA ARG A 6 2.96 -3.97 3.69
C ARG A 6 2.84 -2.62 4.37
N SER A 7 3.95 -2.13 4.90
CA SER A 7 4.07 -0.91 5.65
C SER A 7 4.62 0.19 4.74
N TYR A 8 3.91 1.31 4.66
CA TYR A 8 4.50 2.54 4.13
C TYR A 8 4.81 3.47 5.29
N VAL A 9 6.10 3.72 5.47
CA VAL A 9 6.61 4.51 6.58
C VAL A 9 7.01 5.87 6.09
N LYS A 10 6.78 6.88 6.94
CA LYS A 10 7.41 8.18 6.78
C LYS A 10 8.81 8.12 7.33
N LEU A 11 9.79 8.37 6.47
CA LEU A 11 11.17 8.58 6.87
C LEU A 11 11.45 10.09 6.90
N SER A 12 12.17 10.54 7.91
CA SER A 12 12.66 11.91 8.00
C SER A 12 14.12 11.90 8.41
N PRO A 13 14.95 12.88 7.97
CA PRO A 13 16.38 12.88 8.29
C PRO A 13 16.71 12.94 9.78
N GLN A 14 15.76 13.36 10.63
CA GLN A 14 16.00 13.68 12.05
C GLN A 14 14.98 13.04 13.01
N GLY A 15 14.03 12.26 12.51
CA GLY A 15 12.93 11.72 13.31
C GLY A 15 12.76 10.22 13.14
N ASP A 16 12.19 9.59 14.17
CA ASP A 16 11.87 8.18 14.15
C ASP A 16 10.92 7.83 12.99
N PRO A 17 11.09 6.65 12.36
CA PRO A 17 10.17 6.18 11.34
C PRO A 17 8.76 6.07 11.91
N ALA A 18 7.78 6.59 11.17
CA ALA A 18 6.38 6.58 11.58
C ALA A 18 5.54 5.85 10.54
N LEU A 19 4.68 4.92 10.97
CA LEU A 19 3.71 4.30 10.07
C LEU A 19 2.78 5.38 9.52
N ARG A 20 2.62 5.42 8.20
CA ARG A 20 1.69 6.36 7.55
C ARG A 20 0.55 5.68 6.84
N LEU A 21 0.83 4.58 6.16
CA LEU A 21 -0.16 3.81 5.44
C LEU A 21 0.17 2.33 5.58
N GLN A 22 -0.84 1.49 5.43
CA GLN A 22 -0.66 0.04 5.36
C GLN A 22 -1.35 -0.50 4.12
N ARG A 23 -0.66 -1.30 3.32
CA ARG A 23 -1.23 -1.92 2.12
C ARG A 23 -1.57 -3.36 2.35
N LEU A 24 -2.78 -3.75 1.93
CA LEU A 24 -3.16 -5.14 1.75
C LEU A 24 -2.92 -5.48 0.29
N ALA A 25 -1.76 -6.07 0.04
CA ALA A 25 -1.34 -6.46 -1.29
C ALA A 25 -1.73 -7.92 -1.55
N LEU A 26 -2.30 -8.18 -2.73
CA LEU A 26 -2.53 -9.54 -3.18
C LEU A 26 -1.18 -10.19 -3.56
N ASP A 27 -0.82 -11.26 -2.87
CA ASP A 27 0.29 -12.10 -3.27
C ASP A 27 -0.13 -12.97 -4.45
N THR A 28 0.17 -12.48 -5.64
CA THR A 28 -0.17 -13.18 -6.89
C THR A 28 0.54 -14.53 -6.99
N ALA A 29 1.76 -14.68 -6.45
CA ALA A 29 2.44 -15.97 -6.46
C ALA A 29 1.72 -16.98 -5.56
N ALA A 30 1.32 -16.56 -4.36
CA ALA A 30 0.54 -17.40 -3.46
C ALA A 30 -0.86 -17.72 -4.01
N LEU A 31 -1.52 -16.77 -4.69
CA LEU A 31 -2.80 -17.02 -5.35
C LEU A 31 -2.65 -18.06 -6.49
N ARG A 32 -1.62 -17.91 -7.33
CA ARG A 32 -1.33 -18.88 -8.40
C ARG A 32 -1.03 -20.26 -7.83
N HIS A 33 -0.27 -20.33 -6.75
CA HIS A 33 0.00 -21.59 -6.05
C HIS A 33 -1.29 -22.23 -5.51
N ALA A 34 -2.18 -21.43 -4.90
CA ALA A 34 -3.46 -21.92 -4.38
C ALA A 34 -4.42 -22.40 -5.49
N LEU A 35 -4.39 -21.77 -6.66
CA LEU A 35 -5.18 -22.17 -7.82
C LEU A 35 -4.58 -23.36 -8.59
N GLY A 36 -3.29 -23.65 -8.41
CA GLY A 36 -2.60 -24.73 -9.12
C GLY A 36 -2.71 -24.59 -10.63
N LYS A 37 -3.09 -25.67 -11.32
CA LYS A 37 -3.26 -25.70 -12.79
C LYS A 37 -4.25 -24.66 -13.34
N TYR A 38 -5.22 -24.22 -12.53
CA TYR A 38 -6.21 -23.22 -12.98
C TYR A 38 -5.59 -21.83 -13.13
N ALA A 39 -4.42 -21.58 -12.53
CA ALA A 39 -3.68 -20.32 -12.66
C ALA A 39 -2.98 -20.17 -14.03
N GLU A 40 -2.94 -21.22 -14.84
CA GLU A 40 -2.40 -21.18 -16.21
C GLU A 40 -3.37 -20.50 -17.19
N ASP A 41 -4.68 -20.54 -16.91
CA ASP A 41 -5.69 -19.80 -17.66
C ASP A 41 -5.75 -18.34 -17.15
N PRO A 42 -5.40 -17.34 -17.98
CA PRO A 42 -5.40 -15.93 -17.58
C PRO A 42 -6.79 -15.41 -17.18
N SER A 43 -7.85 -15.96 -17.76
CA SER A 43 -9.23 -15.56 -17.48
C SER A 43 -9.68 -16.06 -16.11
N LEU A 44 -9.37 -17.32 -15.79
CA LEU A 44 -9.64 -17.88 -14.46
C LEU A 44 -8.83 -17.18 -13.37
N LEU A 45 -7.56 -16.88 -13.64
CA LEU A 45 -6.73 -16.13 -12.70
C LEU A 45 -7.32 -14.74 -12.44
N ARG A 46 -7.72 -14.01 -13.49
CA ARG A 46 -8.35 -12.68 -13.34
C ARG A 46 -9.69 -12.75 -12.60
N HIS A 47 -10.51 -13.76 -12.90
CA HIS A 47 -11.77 -13.97 -12.19
C HIS A 47 -11.54 -14.24 -10.70
N ALA A 48 -10.59 -15.12 -10.36
CA ALA A 48 -10.22 -15.41 -8.98
C ALA A 48 -9.66 -14.18 -8.26
N GLN A 49 -8.88 -13.32 -8.94
CA GLN A 49 -8.42 -12.04 -8.39
C GLN A 49 -9.60 -11.11 -8.07
N SER A 50 -10.55 -10.98 -8.99
CA SER A 50 -11.74 -10.13 -8.80
C SER A 50 -12.62 -10.61 -7.66
N ASP A 51 -12.98 -11.90 -7.65
CA ASP A 51 -13.78 -12.53 -6.61
C ASP A 51 -13.10 -12.41 -5.24
N PHE A 52 -11.77 -12.58 -5.19
CA PHE A 52 -11.00 -12.38 -3.97
C PHE A 52 -11.04 -10.93 -3.48
N GLN A 53 -10.84 -9.96 -4.37
CA GLN A 53 -10.87 -8.53 -4.01
C GLN A 53 -12.25 -8.08 -3.52
N GLU A 54 -13.33 -8.58 -4.14
CA GLU A 54 -14.70 -8.32 -3.70
C GLU A 54 -14.92 -8.84 -2.27
N LYS A 55 -14.51 -10.09 -2.00
CA LYS A 55 -14.57 -10.69 -0.66
C LYS A 55 -13.70 -9.95 0.35
N LEU A 56 -12.50 -9.52 -0.05
CA LEU A 56 -11.62 -8.72 0.79
C LEU A 56 -12.28 -7.40 1.16
N LEU A 57 -12.89 -6.72 0.20
CA LEU A 57 -13.56 -5.45 0.44
C LEU A 57 -14.76 -5.62 1.39
N ALA A 58 -15.58 -6.65 1.18
CA ALA A 58 -16.66 -6.99 2.10
C ALA A 58 -16.15 -7.25 3.52
N ALA A 59 -15.08 -8.04 3.67
CA ALA A 59 -14.45 -8.32 4.95
C ALA A 59 -13.86 -7.08 5.64
N LEU A 60 -13.39 -6.09 4.88
CA LEU A 60 -12.91 -4.82 5.43
C LEU A 60 -14.04 -3.90 5.92
N GLY A 61 -15.26 -4.07 5.40
CA GLY A 61 -16.45 -3.37 5.87
C GLY A 61 -16.95 -3.86 7.23
N GLU A 62 -16.67 -5.11 7.58
CA GLU A 62 -17.06 -5.70 8.86
C GLU A 62 -15.94 -5.51 9.92
N PRO A 63 -16.20 -4.87 11.07
CA PRO A 63 -15.16 -4.56 12.05
C PRO A 63 -14.38 -5.76 12.58
N GLU A 64 -15.05 -6.89 12.86
CA GLU A 64 -14.41 -8.10 13.38
C GLU A 64 -13.49 -8.74 12.33
N SER A 65 -14.00 -8.92 11.11
CA SER A 65 -13.25 -9.44 9.97
C SER A 65 -12.05 -8.54 9.64
N ARG A 66 -12.24 -7.23 9.60
CA ARG A 66 -11.16 -6.25 9.42
C ARG A 66 -10.10 -6.38 10.51
N ASN A 67 -10.49 -6.42 11.77
CA ASN A 67 -9.55 -6.57 12.87
C ASN A 67 -8.80 -7.91 12.80
N GLY A 68 -9.45 -8.99 12.36
CA GLY A 68 -8.79 -10.27 12.09
C GLY A 68 -7.71 -10.17 10.99
N LEU A 69 -8.01 -9.48 9.88
CA LEU A 69 -7.08 -9.27 8.77
C LEU A 69 -5.89 -8.37 9.12
N LEU A 70 -6.13 -7.31 9.89
CA LEU A 70 -5.09 -6.37 10.30
C LEU A 70 -4.35 -6.84 11.56
N GLY A 71 -4.97 -7.75 12.32
CA GLY A 71 -4.55 -8.26 13.63
C GLY A 71 -5.00 -7.41 14.80
N GLY A 72 -5.66 -6.27 14.57
CA GLY A 72 -6.06 -5.33 15.60
C GLY A 72 -6.78 -4.15 14.96
N ALA A 73 -6.94 -3.07 15.74
CA ALA A 73 -7.54 -1.84 15.24
C ALA A 73 -6.69 -1.20 14.13
N LEU A 74 -7.34 -0.39 13.28
CA LEU A 74 -6.68 0.29 12.18
C LEU A 74 -5.67 1.33 12.70
N ALA A 75 -4.38 1.06 12.54
CA ALA A 75 -3.30 1.95 13.01
C ALA A 75 -2.97 3.09 12.02
N ALA A 76 -3.29 2.93 10.74
CA ALA A 76 -3.04 3.89 9.67
C ALA A 76 -4.01 3.64 8.50
N PRO A 77 -4.30 4.63 7.63
CA PRO A 77 -5.14 4.39 6.45
C PRO A 77 -4.65 3.23 5.58
N LEU A 78 -5.60 2.51 4.98
CA LEU A 78 -5.30 1.33 4.16
C LEU A 78 -5.15 1.68 2.69
N LEU A 79 -4.17 1.06 2.02
CA LEU A 79 -4.16 0.90 0.58
C LEU A 79 -4.64 -0.51 0.25
N VAL A 80 -5.61 -0.63 -0.64
CA VAL A 80 -6.11 -1.94 -1.09
C VAL A 80 -6.01 -2.01 -2.60
N ASP A 81 -5.29 -3.01 -3.09
CA ASP A 81 -5.23 -3.29 -4.52
C ASP A 81 -6.63 -3.65 -5.00
N MET A 82 -7.13 -2.89 -5.97
CA MET A 82 -8.52 -2.96 -6.41
C MET A 82 -8.61 -2.88 -7.92
N LEU A 83 -9.45 -3.72 -8.52
CA LEU A 83 -9.85 -3.57 -9.92
C LEU A 83 -10.80 -2.38 -10.07
N ALA A 84 -10.64 -1.64 -11.16
CA ALA A 84 -11.46 -0.46 -11.45
C ALA A 84 -12.98 -0.75 -11.48
N ALA A 85 -13.37 -1.97 -11.85
CA ALA A 85 -14.75 -2.43 -11.90
C ALA A 85 -15.41 -2.58 -10.52
N LEU A 86 -14.62 -2.67 -9.44
CA LEU A 86 -15.12 -2.76 -8.06
C LEU A 86 -15.36 -1.37 -7.44
N LEU A 87 -14.96 -0.30 -8.12
CA LEU A 87 -15.26 1.04 -7.66
C LEU A 87 -16.74 1.39 -7.92
N PRO A 88 -17.40 2.08 -6.98
CA PRO A 88 -18.73 2.63 -7.19
C PRO A 88 -18.85 3.39 -8.52
N GLU A 89 -19.93 3.14 -9.24
CA GLU A 89 -20.25 3.89 -10.45
C GLU A 89 -20.59 5.35 -10.14
N VAL A 90 -20.12 6.24 -11.00
CA VAL A 90 -20.33 7.68 -10.86
C VAL A 90 -21.24 8.12 -11.98
N SER A 91 -22.39 8.67 -11.62
CA SER A 91 -23.32 9.34 -12.52
C SER A 91 -23.36 10.82 -12.20
N GLU A 92 -23.63 11.68 -13.19
CA GLU A 92 -23.76 13.13 -13.05
C GLU A 92 -24.71 13.53 -11.91
N ASN A 93 -25.76 12.74 -11.67
CA ASN A 93 -26.74 12.98 -10.60
C ASN A 93 -26.20 12.77 -9.18
N ASN A 94 -25.06 12.08 -9.03
CA ASN A 94 -24.49 11.71 -7.73
C ASN A 94 -23.14 12.38 -7.45
N VAL A 95 -22.66 13.31 -8.29
CA VAL A 95 -21.37 14.00 -8.07
C VAL A 95 -21.49 15.14 -7.04
N ASP A 96 -22.64 15.84 -6.99
CA ASP A 96 -22.78 17.13 -6.30
C ASP A 96 -23.47 17.10 -4.91
N ALA A 97 -23.81 15.92 -4.37
CA ALA A 97 -24.75 15.81 -3.25
C ALA A 97 -24.14 15.55 -1.84
N GLY A 98 -22.91 15.97 -1.52
CA GLY A 98 -22.41 15.80 -0.14
C GLY A 98 -21.06 16.42 0.18
N GLU A 99 -20.87 16.82 1.44
CA GLU A 99 -19.59 17.30 1.97
C GLU A 99 -18.53 16.17 2.00
N ALA A 100 -17.28 16.50 1.70
CA ALA A 100 -16.18 15.55 1.76
C ALA A 100 -15.88 15.14 3.21
N ALA A 101 -15.53 13.87 3.42
CA ALA A 101 -15.11 13.40 4.73
C ALA A 101 -13.83 14.11 5.20
N THR A 102 -13.69 14.31 6.51
CA THR A 102 -12.57 15.03 7.12
C THR A 102 -11.27 14.22 7.20
N SER A 103 -11.34 12.90 7.05
CA SER A 103 -10.18 12.02 7.04
C SER A 103 -10.40 10.83 6.11
N THR A 104 -9.34 10.42 5.40
CA THR A 104 -9.37 9.26 4.50
C THR A 104 -8.92 8.00 5.23
N ALA A 105 -9.76 6.97 5.26
CA ALA A 105 -9.47 5.70 5.91
C ALA A 105 -8.97 4.63 4.92
N LEU A 106 -9.37 4.72 3.64
CA LEU A 106 -9.08 3.74 2.61
C LEU A 106 -8.64 4.42 1.30
N TYR A 107 -7.66 3.85 0.63
CA TYR A 107 -7.21 4.24 -0.70
C TYR A 107 -7.35 3.03 -1.63
N ALA A 108 -8.21 3.16 -2.64
CA ALA A 108 -8.28 2.20 -3.73
C ALA A 108 -7.02 2.35 -4.59
N THR A 109 -6.20 1.30 -4.63
CA THR A 109 -4.95 1.28 -5.39
C THR A 109 -5.21 0.63 -6.74
N LEU A 110 -5.24 1.46 -7.78
CA LEU A 110 -5.47 1.03 -9.16
C LEU A 110 -4.15 0.83 -9.89
N ALA A 111 -4.06 -0.20 -10.72
CA ALA A 111 -2.95 -0.30 -11.66
C ALA A 111 -3.03 0.85 -12.67
N LEU A 112 -1.87 1.36 -13.11
CA LEU A 112 -1.80 2.49 -14.04
C LEU A 112 -2.70 2.31 -15.29
N HIS A 113 -2.68 1.14 -15.91
CA HIS A 113 -3.47 0.86 -17.12
C HIS A 113 -4.98 0.93 -16.87
N GLU A 114 -5.44 0.60 -15.66
CA GLU A 114 -6.84 0.77 -15.28
C GLU A 114 -7.17 2.24 -15.05
N ALA A 115 -6.30 2.94 -14.31
CA ALA A 115 -6.51 4.35 -13.97
C ALA A 115 -6.60 5.25 -15.21
N ILE A 116 -5.79 5.01 -16.25
CA ILE A 116 -5.84 5.78 -17.49
C ILE A 116 -7.02 5.41 -18.39
N SER A 117 -7.55 4.18 -18.25
CA SER A 117 -8.69 3.71 -19.02
C SER A 117 -10.03 4.13 -18.41
N LEU A 118 -10.01 4.58 -17.15
CA LEU A 118 -11.19 5.08 -16.46
C LEU A 118 -11.57 6.48 -16.96
N GLU A 119 -12.73 6.56 -17.59
CA GLU A 119 -13.37 7.84 -17.87
C GLU A 119 -13.64 8.59 -16.56
N ASN A 120 -13.38 9.90 -16.58
CA ASN A 120 -13.67 10.82 -15.47
C ASN A 120 -13.10 10.40 -14.10
N LEU A 121 -11.86 9.87 -14.07
CA LEU A 121 -11.16 9.51 -12.81
C LEU A 121 -11.18 10.64 -11.76
N ALA A 122 -11.12 11.91 -12.19
CA ALA A 122 -11.23 13.06 -11.31
C ALA A 122 -12.60 13.16 -10.61
N ALA A 123 -13.71 12.96 -11.34
CA ALA A 123 -15.05 12.95 -10.77
C ALA A 123 -15.22 11.77 -9.82
N ARG A 124 -14.66 10.60 -10.16
CA ARG A 124 -14.68 9.42 -9.30
C ARG A 124 -13.90 9.62 -8.01
N ARG A 125 -12.72 10.22 -8.08
CA ARG A 125 -11.98 10.61 -6.87
C ARG A 125 -12.80 11.56 -6.00
N ALA A 126 -13.47 12.56 -6.58
CA ALA A 126 -14.31 13.49 -5.84
C ALA A 126 -15.51 12.78 -5.17
N PHE A 127 -16.17 11.88 -5.89
CA PHE A 127 -17.26 11.04 -5.39
C PHE A 127 -16.83 10.23 -4.16
N LEU A 128 -15.70 9.52 -4.27
CA LEU A 128 -15.17 8.62 -3.23
C LEU A 128 -14.72 9.35 -1.96
N LYS A 129 -14.27 10.60 -2.08
CA LYS A 129 -13.86 11.41 -0.92
C LYS A 129 -14.96 11.63 0.10
N ARG A 130 -16.23 11.56 -0.30
CA ARG A 130 -17.37 11.68 0.62
C ARG A 130 -17.47 10.51 1.57
N ASP A 131 -17.08 9.32 1.11
CA ASP A 131 -17.10 8.09 1.90
C ASP A 131 -15.77 7.83 2.62
N ALA A 132 -14.92 8.85 2.79
CA ALA A 132 -13.59 8.74 3.37
C ALA A 132 -12.62 7.84 2.56
N TRP A 133 -12.82 7.75 1.24
CA TRP A 133 -11.93 7.04 0.33
C TRP A 133 -11.03 8.00 -0.46
N GLY A 134 -9.88 7.50 -0.87
CA GLY A 134 -8.98 8.14 -1.83
C GLY A 134 -8.58 7.18 -2.94
N ILE A 135 -7.84 7.70 -3.92
CA ILE A 135 -7.30 6.89 -5.02
C ILE A 135 -5.78 6.93 -4.98
N ALA A 136 -5.16 5.76 -5.09
CA ALA A 136 -3.74 5.61 -5.33
C ALA A 136 -3.52 4.94 -6.70
N ILE A 137 -2.42 5.29 -7.38
CA ILE A 137 -2.03 4.65 -8.64
C ILE A 137 -0.70 3.93 -8.44
N THR A 138 -0.63 2.66 -8.87
CA THR A 138 0.58 1.83 -8.82
C THR A 138 1.07 1.43 -10.22
N GLY A 139 2.28 0.86 -10.29
CA GLY A 139 2.92 0.46 -11.54
C GLY A 139 3.54 1.62 -12.32
N LEU A 140 3.95 2.69 -11.61
CA LEU A 140 4.63 3.84 -12.20
C LEU A 140 6.15 3.55 -12.28
N SER A 141 6.53 2.78 -13.29
CA SER A 141 7.94 2.48 -13.61
C SER A 141 8.63 3.63 -14.36
N ALA A 142 9.97 3.62 -14.42
CA ALA A 142 10.75 4.62 -15.18
C ALA A 142 10.24 4.80 -16.63
N ALA A 143 9.89 3.70 -17.30
CA ALA A 143 9.34 3.74 -18.65
C ALA A 143 7.98 4.49 -18.70
N ALA A 144 7.07 4.18 -17.78
CA ALA A 144 5.76 4.82 -17.71
C ALA A 144 5.87 6.34 -17.46
N LEU A 145 6.85 6.76 -16.66
CA LEU A 145 7.10 8.17 -16.34
C LEU A 145 7.43 9.02 -17.58
N THR A 146 8.03 8.43 -18.60
CA THR A 146 8.37 9.15 -19.85
C THR A 146 7.17 9.44 -20.74
N LEU A 147 6.09 8.68 -20.56
CA LEU A 147 4.89 8.73 -21.42
C LEU A 147 3.72 9.49 -20.80
N LEU A 148 3.81 9.81 -19.51
CA LEU A 148 2.70 10.31 -18.72
C LEU A 148 2.97 11.69 -18.14
N ASN A 149 1.95 12.54 -18.14
CA ASN A 149 1.95 13.73 -17.31
C ASN A 149 1.45 13.38 -15.91
N LEU A 150 2.38 13.00 -15.01
CA LEU A 150 2.05 12.64 -13.63
C LEU A 150 1.31 13.74 -12.85
N GLN A 151 1.55 15.01 -13.16
CA GLN A 151 0.86 16.11 -12.47
C GLN A 151 -0.65 16.10 -12.76
N ALA A 152 -1.02 15.70 -13.98
CA ALA A 152 -2.40 15.66 -14.44
C ALA A 152 -3.17 14.43 -13.95
N LEU A 153 -2.49 13.41 -13.39
CA LEU A 153 -3.16 12.22 -12.86
C LEU A 153 -3.95 12.57 -11.60
N PRO A 154 -5.29 12.41 -11.60
CA PRO A 154 -6.15 12.79 -10.48
C PRO A 154 -6.19 11.69 -9.41
N ALA A 155 -5.06 11.45 -8.76
CA ALA A 155 -4.89 10.52 -7.64
C ALA A 155 -4.34 11.23 -6.39
N ASP A 156 -4.68 10.73 -5.21
CA ASP A 156 -4.14 11.21 -3.94
C ASP A 156 -2.69 10.75 -3.74
N PHE A 157 -2.40 9.49 -4.08
CA PHE A 157 -1.04 8.94 -4.06
C PHE A 157 -0.61 8.37 -5.41
N LEU A 158 0.67 8.52 -5.71
CA LEU A 158 1.37 7.93 -6.85
C LEU A 158 2.48 7.04 -6.30
N LEU A 159 2.33 5.72 -6.47
CA LEU A 159 3.31 4.72 -6.05
C LEU A 159 4.31 4.53 -7.18
N LEU A 160 5.49 5.13 -7.00
CA LEU A 160 6.64 5.00 -7.88
C LEU A 160 7.35 3.70 -7.57
N GLU A 161 7.51 2.85 -8.57
CA GLU A 161 8.24 1.59 -8.40
C GLU A 161 9.74 1.88 -8.54
N TRP A 162 10.48 1.68 -7.44
CA TRP A 162 11.93 1.88 -7.44
C TRP A 162 12.61 0.97 -8.47
N CYS A 163 13.48 1.57 -9.27
CA CYS A 163 14.43 0.91 -10.16
C CYS A 163 15.60 1.87 -10.45
N GLU A 164 16.76 1.34 -10.82
CA GLU A 164 17.98 2.15 -11.02
C GLU A 164 17.80 3.19 -12.15
N GLU A 165 16.99 2.89 -13.16
CA GLU A 165 16.66 3.75 -14.29
C GLU A 165 15.96 5.05 -13.85
N LEU A 166 15.32 5.08 -12.69
CA LEU A 166 14.76 6.32 -12.13
C LEU A 166 15.82 7.38 -11.83
N THR A 167 17.08 6.97 -11.62
CA THR A 167 18.19 7.88 -11.31
C THR A 167 18.76 8.59 -12.53
N GLU A 168 18.36 8.19 -13.74
CA GLU A 168 18.82 8.83 -14.97
C GLU A 168 18.38 10.31 -15.06
N ARG A 169 19.21 11.14 -15.69
CA ARG A 169 19.04 12.61 -15.73
C ARG A 169 17.69 13.07 -16.29
N THR A 170 17.05 12.25 -17.12
CA THR A 170 15.75 12.54 -17.73
C THR A 170 14.64 12.66 -16.68
N SER A 171 14.77 11.95 -15.56
CA SER A 171 13.77 11.86 -14.49
C SER A 171 13.83 13.07 -13.53
N ALA A 172 14.98 13.71 -13.35
CA ALA A 172 15.13 14.82 -12.40
C ALA A 172 14.24 16.04 -12.72
N LYS A 173 14.07 16.38 -14.01
CA LYS A 173 13.19 17.48 -14.44
C LYS A 173 11.71 17.16 -14.24
N LEU A 174 11.33 15.88 -14.35
CA LEU A 174 9.96 15.42 -14.12
C LEU A 174 9.59 15.62 -12.63
N PHE A 175 10.46 15.18 -11.72
CA PHE A 175 10.21 15.26 -10.29
C PHE A 175 10.23 16.68 -9.73
N ALA A 176 11.01 17.59 -10.33
CA ALA A 176 11.08 18.99 -9.90
C ALA A 176 9.73 19.72 -9.90
N ARG A 177 8.74 19.22 -10.65
CA ARG A 177 7.41 19.81 -10.72
C ARG A 177 6.35 19.02 -9.93
N LEU A 178 6.68 17.84 -9.43
CA LEU A 178 5.74 17.00 -8.71
C LEU A 178 5.69 17.41 -7.24
N ASP A 179 4.51 17.34 -6.65
CA ASP A 179 4.36 17.48 -5.21
C ASP A 179 4.86 16.18 -4.55
N PRO A 180 6.00 16.21 -3.82
CA PRO A 180 6.58 15.01 -3.24
C PRO A 180 5.72 14.40 -2.13
N SER A 181 4.76 15.16 -1.57
CA SER A 181 3.84 14.63 -0.56
C SER A 181 2.84 13.61 -1.12
N ARG A 182 2.58 13.67 -2.44
CA ARG A 182 1.74 12.72 -3.18
C ARG A 182 2.50 11.47 -3.61
N LEU A 183 3.83 11.46 -3.46
CA LEU A 183 4.67 10.36 -3.92
C LEU A 183 4.89 9.35 -2.80
N ILE A 184 4.83 8.07 -3.16
CA ILE A 184 5.27 6.94 -2.36
C ILE A 184 6.33 6.22 -3.19
N LEU A 185 7.54 6.06 -2.67
CA LEU A 185 8.55 5.21 -3.30
C LEU A 185 8.32 3.77 -2.82
N ASP A 186 7.81 2.93 -3.71
CA ASP A 186 7.54 1.51 -3.47
C ASP A 186 8.72 0.65 -3.94
N ALA A 187 8.73 -0.62 -3.53
CA ALA A 187 9.80 -1.57 -3.84
C ALA A 187 11.22 -1.12 -3.41
N CYS A 188 11.32 -0.27 -2.38
CA CYS A 188 12.61 0.11 -1.79
C CYS A 188 13.34 -1.13 -1.26
N ASP A 189 14.49 -1.44 -1.87
CA ASP A 189 15.28 -2.65 -1.62
C ASP A 189 16.64 -2.38 -0.97
N GLY A 190 17.04 -1.11 -0.85
CA GLY A 190 18.32 -0.74 -0.26
C GLY A 190 18.52 0.77 -0.09
N ASP A 191 19.70 1.13 0.39
CA ASP A 191 20.07 2.52 0.70
C ASP A 191 20.05 3.43 -0.54
N ALA A 192 20.26 2.87 -1.73
CA ALA A 192 20.18 3.61 -3.00
C ALA A 192 18.75 4.15 -3.23
N ALA A 193 17.73 3.31 -3.02
CA ALA A 193 16.32 3.70 -3.14
C ALA A 193 15.97 4.83 -2.16
N ILE A 194 16.39 4.67 -0.90
CA ILE A 194 16.13 5.66 0.15
C ILE A 194 16.85 6.98 -0.16
N SER A 195 18.12 6.92 -0.54
CA SER A 195 18.91 8.12 -0.88
C SER A 195 18.32 8.87 -2.08
N PHE A 196 17.87 8.14 -3.10
CA PHE A 196 17.16 8.72 -4.25
C PHE A 196 15.88 9.43 -3.81
N GLY A 197 15.00 8.76 -3.06
CA GLY A 197 13.75 9.35 -2.61
C GLY A 197 13.95 10.57 -1.74
N LEU A 198 14.93 10.53 -0.83
CA LEU A 198 15.28 11.66 0.04
C LEU A 198 15.79 12.85 -0.77
N GLY A 199 16.62 12.59 -1.80
CA GLY A 199 17.10 13.62 -2.73
C GLY A 199 15.98 14.32 -3.51
N LEU A 200 14.84 13.65 -3.70
CA LEU A 200 13.63 14.20 -4.33
C LEU A 200 12.62 14.78 -3.33
N GLY A 201 12.91 14.72 -2.03
CA GLY A 201 12.00 15.16 -0.97
C GLY A 201 10.81 14.23 -0.72
N ILE A 202 10.82 13.01 -1.27
CA ILE A 202 9.80 11.99 -1.02
C ILE A 202 9.84 11.63 0.48
N GLN A 203 8.65 11.49 1.07
CA GLN A 203 8.54 11.23 2.51
C GLN A 203 8.06 9.81 2.83
N HIS A 204 7.42 9.12 1.88
CA HIS A 204 6.78 7.84 2.11
C HIS A 204 7.51 6.72 1.36
N TYR A 205 7.86 5.66 2.08
CA TYR A 205 8.68 4.57 1.57
C TYR A 205 8.05 3.23 1.92
N GLY A 206 8.08 2.29 0.98
CA GLY A 206 7.70 0.89 1.20
C GLY A 206 8.55 -0.04 0.36
N GLY A 207 8.63 -1.31 0.75
CA GLY A 207 9.45 -2.31 0.09
C GLY A 207 10.24 -3.18 1.08
N PRO A 208 10.97 -4.19 0.59
CA PRO A 208 11.67 -5.16 1.45
C PRO A 208 12.59 -4.52 2.50
N TRP A 209 13.33 -3.48 2.14
CA TRP A 209 14.22 -2.78 3.07
C TRP A 209 13.44 -2.08 4.19
N VAL A 210 12.29 -1.48 3.84
CA VAL A 210 11.40 -0.84 4.82
C VAL A 210 10.81 -1.85 5.78
N GLU A 211 10.41 -3.03 5.32
CA GLU A 211 9.88 -4.07 6.20
C GLU A 211 10.95 -4.63 7.15
N ASP A 212 12.20 -4.76 6.70
CA ASP A 212 13.31 -5.12 7.59
C ASP A 212 13.54 -4.05 8.66
N LEU A 213 13.51 -2.77 8.28
CA LEU A 213 13.59 -1.66 9.22
C LEU A 213 12.46 -1.70 10.26
N VAL A 214 11.22 -1.94 9.82
CA VAL A 214 10.05 -2.06 10.70
C VAL A 214 10.22 -3.24 11.66
N ALA A 215 10.65 -4.40 11.18
CA ALA A 215 10.90 -5.58 12.01
C ALA A 215 12.04 -5.33 13.01
N ALA A 216 13.13 -4.71 12.59
CA ALA A 216 14.25 -4.35 13.45
C ALA A 216 13.82 -3.40 14.57
N ARG A 217 13.05 -2.35 14.26
CA ARG A 217 12.52 -1.41 15.25
C ARG A 217 11.58 -2.10 16.23
N ARG A 218 10.70 -2.98 15.74
CA ARG A 218 9.81 -3.77 16.59
C ARG A 218 10.58 -4.67 17.55
N MET A 219 11.62 -5.36 17.08
CA MET A 219 12.46 -6.20 17.92
C MET A 219 13.23 -5.40 18.97
N ASN A 220 13.75 -4.22 18.62
CA ASN A 220 14.43 -3.34 19.59
C ASN A 220 13.54 -2.91 20.75
N LEU A 221 12.22 -2.90 20.56
CA LEU A 221 11.24 -2.53 21.58
C LEU A 221 10.53 -3.74 22.19
N CYS A 222 10.86 -4.96 21.76
CA CYS A 222 10.22 -6.18 22.23
C CYS A 222 11.01 -6.79 23.39
N PRO A 223 10.43 -6.94 24.60
CA PRO A 223 11.11 -7.58 25.73
C PRO A 223 11.44 -9.06 25.48
N GLU A 224 10.69 -9.70 24.58
CA GLU A 224 10.83 -11.12 24.20
C GLU A 224 11.62 -11.29 22.88
N ALA A 225 12.37 -10.27 22.42
CA ALA A 225 13.05 -10.29 21.13
C ALA A 225 14.05 -11.46 20.98
N GLN A 226 14.60 -11.97 22.07
CA GLN A 226 15.52 -13.11 22.07
C GLN A 226 14.85 -14.42 21.64
N GLY A 227 13.51 -14.50 21.70
CA GLY A 227 12.74 -15.69 21.34
C GLY A 227 12.44 -15.86 19.85
N CYS A 228 12.89 -14.94 18.97
CA CYS A 228 12.72 -15.08 17.52
C CYS A 228 13.79 -14.33 16.72
N THR A 229 13.97 -14.73 15.47
CA THR A 229 14.84 -14.05 14.51
C THR A 229 14.14 -12.83 13.90
N ARG A 230 14.93 -11.92 13.30
CA ARG A 230 14.37 -10.79 12.53
C ARG A 230 13.50 -11.24 11.37
N ALA A 231 13.92 -12.28 10.64
CA ALA A 231 13.14 -12.85 9.55
C ALA A 231 11.78 -13.38 10.02
N GLU A 232 11.73 -14.05 11.17
CA GLU A 232 10.46 -14.50 11.76
C GLU A 232 9.58 -13.33 12.21
N CYS A 233 10.17 -12.31 12.85
CA CYS A 233 9.44 -11.11 13.25
C CYS A 233 8.86 -10.37 12.04
N LEU A 234 9.64 -10.25 10.97
CA LEU A 234 9.23 -9.68 9.68
C LEU A 234 8.08 -10.48 9.09
N ASN A 235 8.24 -11.80 8.90
CA ASN A 235 7.22 -12.65 8.30
C ASN A 235 5.89 -12.60 9.07
N ARG A 236 5.94 -12.62 10.40
CA ARG A 236 4.76 -12.45 11.27
C ARG A 236 4.15 -11.04 11.15
N GLY A 237 4.99 -10.02 10.92
CA GLY A 237 4.56 -8.65 10.64
C GLY A 237 3.85 -8.48 9.30
N LEU A 238 4.25 -9.22 8.27
CA LEU A 238 3.60 -9.21 6.96
C LEU A 238 2.35 -10.10 6.91
N ALA A 239 2.23 -11.05 7.85
CA ALA A 239 1.11 -11.97 7.91
C ALA A 239 -0.23 -11.23 8.11
N ALA A 240 -1.17 -11.34 7.17
CA ALA A 240 -2.54 -10.85 7.31
C ALA A 240 -3.41 -11.86 8.07
N ALA A 241 -3.16 -13.16 7.92
CA ALA A 241 -3.88 -14.20 8.66
C ALA A 241 -3.29 -14.40 10.06
N ALA A 242 -4.12 -14.77 11.04
CA ALA A 242 -3.68 -15.10 12.39
C ALA A 242 -2.67 -16.27 12.42
N SER A 243 -2.84 -17.26 11.55
CA SER A 243 -1.93 -18.42 11.44
C SER A 243 -0.48 -18.02 11.11
N GLY A 244 -0.29 -16.99 10.29
CA GLY A 244 1.04 -16.48 9.94
C GLY A 244 1.71 -15.68 11.07
N ARG A 245 0.99 -15.38 12.15
CA ARG A 245 1.49 -14.63 13.32
C ARG A 245 1.79 -15.54 14.52
N MET A 246 1.49 -16.83 14.39
CA MET A 246 1.69 -17.82 15.45
C MET A 246 3.15 -17.85 15.93
N GLY A 247 3.32 -18.06 17.24
CA GLY A 247 4.62 -18.08 17.90
C GLY A 247 5.17 -16.70 18.29
N CYS A 248 4.43 -15.60 18.07
CA CYS A 248 4.75 -14.32 18.69
C CYS A 248 4.13 -14.24 20.09
N HIS A 249 4.96 -14.03 21.11
CA HIS A 249 4.48 -13.81 22.49
C HIS A 249 4.01 -12.36 22.75
N MET A 250 4.27 -11.44 21.81
CA MET A 250 3.92 -10.03 21.91
C MET A 250 3.07 -9.57 20.72
N PRO A 251 1.86 -10.13 20.51
CA PRO A 251 1.03 -9.87 19.33
C PRO A 251 0.69 -8.39 19.12
N HIS A 252 0.47 -7.63 20.19
CA HIS A 252 0.20 -6.18 20.12
C HIS A 252 1.32 -5.38 19.44
N LEU A 253 2.58 -5.84 19.47
CA LEU A 253 3.68 -5.19 18.75
C LEU A 253 3.60 -5.45 17.23
N LEU A 254 3.01 -6.56 16.80
CA LEU A 254 2.69 -6.84 15.39
C LEU A 254 1.49 -6.02 14.90
N GLU A 255 0.59 -5.65 15.79
CA GLU A 255 -0.60 -4.82 15.52
C GLU A 255 -0.24 -3.35 15.38
N ALA A 256 0.60 -2.84 16.29
CA ALA A 256 1.11 -1.47 16.24
C ALA A 256 1.99 -1.22 15.01
N VAL A 257 2.54 -2.28 14.41
CA VAL A 257 3.52 -2.31 13.29
C VAL A 257 4.85 -1.65 13.65
N LEU A 258 4.82 -0.36 14.01
CA LEU A 258 5.89 0.46 14.56
C LEU A 258 5.48 0.95 15.96
N PRO A 259 5.72 0.15 17.02
CA PRO A 259 5.43 0.57 18.38
C PRO A 259 6.27 1.78 18.78
N LYS A 260 5.70 2.67 19.59
CA LYS A 260 6.43 3.78 20.21
C LYS A 260 7.13 3.26 21.46
N ALA A 261 8.31 3.80 21.77
CA ALA A 261 8.93 3.57 23.07
C ALA A 261 7.99 4.07 24.18
N SER A 262 7.79 3.28 25.23
CA SER A 262 7.13 3.77 26.44
C SER A 262 7.97 4.90 27.02
N ALA A 263 7.38 6.09 27.19
CA ALA A 263 8.00 7.24 27.85
C ALA A 263 8.29 6.95 29.32
#